data_AF-A0A7K2SB84-F1
#
_entry.id   AF-A0A7K2SB84-F1
#
_cell.length_a   1.000
_cell.length_b   1.000
_cell.length_c   1.000
_cell.angle_alpha   90.00
_cell.angle_beta   90.00
_cell.angle_gamma   90.00
#
_symmetry.space_group_name_H-M   'P 1'
#
loop_
_entity.id
_entity.type
_entity.pdbx_description
1 polymer ?
#
loop_
_entity_poly.entity_id
_entity_poly.type
_entity_poly.pdbx_seq_one_letter_code
_entity_poly.pdbx_strand_id
1 'polypeptide(L)' 'MALLPDDSFPADRPVPAAEHANEAIRALVDASGQDWSEVESATYEVLLIEWAAATRGGPDIIEAA' A
#
# COMPACT_ATOMS: atom_id res chain seq x y z
N MET A 1 26.17 -21.60 -22.42
CA MET A 1 25.03 -21.49 -21.50
C MET A 1 25.42 -20.55 -20.39
N ALA A 2 24.96 -19.31 -20.45
CA ALA A 2 25.09 -18.36 -19.34
C ALA A 2 23.83 -18.53 -18.48
N LEU A 3 24.01 -18.84 -17.19
CA LEU A 3 22.97 -18.75 -16.19
C LEU A 3 22.68 -17.26 -15.98
N LEU A 4 21.50 -16.81 -16.40
CA LEU A 4 21.00 -15.50 -16.02
C LEU A 4 20.88 -15.47 -14.49
N PRO A 5 21.26 -14.38 -13.81
CA PRO A 5 20.94 -14.23 -12.40
C PRO A 5 19.42 -14.27 -12.25
N ASP A 6 18.97 -15.08 -11.31
CA ASP A 6 17.58 -15.15 -10.90
C ASP A 6 17.23 -13.78 -10.30
N ASP A 7 16.63 -12.89 -11.09
CA ASP A 7 15.94 -11.66 -10.63
C ASP A 7 14.65 -12.03 -9.87
N SER A 8 14.68 -13.12 -9.11
CA SER A 8 13.79 -13.31 -7.98
C SER A 8 14.25 -12.33 -6.90
N PHE A 9 13.93 -11.04 -7.09
CA PHE A 9 13.84 -10.10 -5.98
C PHE A 9 13.07 -10.84 -4.88
N PRO A 10 13.62 -11.05 -3.68
CA PRO A 10 12.76 -11.48 -2.60
C PRO A 10 11.71 -10.40 -2.52
N ALA A 11 10.46 -10.74 -2.86
CA ALA A 11 9.33 -9.86 -2.66
C ALA A 11 9.45 -9.41 -1.21
N ASP A 12 9.86 -8.16 -1.05
CA ASP A 12 10.14 -7.53 0.22
C ASP A 12 8.87 -7.73 1.03
N ARG A 13 8.98 -8.58 2.05
CA ARG A 13 7.82 -9.04 2.81
C ARG A 13 7.16 -7.76 3.31
N PRO A 14 5.86 -7.50 3.02
CA PRO A 14 5.25 -6.25 3.41
C PRO A 14 5.49 -6.07 4.90
N VAL A 15 6.14 -4.95 5.24
CA VAL A 15 6.41 -4.57 6.62
C VAL A 15 5.07 -4.69 7.36
N PRO A 16 4.98 -5.22 8.60
CA PRO A 16 3.69 -5.49 9.26
C PRO A 16 2.70 -4.32 9.24
N ALA A 17 3.19 -3.07 9.18
CA ALA A 17 2.39 -1.86 9.00
C ALA A 17 1.67 -1.78 7.65
N ALA A 18 2.32 -2.20 6.55
CA ALA A 18 1.71 -2.26 5.23
C ALA A 18 0.63 -3.35 5.15
N GLU A 19 0.83 -4.49 5.81
CA GLU A 19 -0.22 -5.53 5.90
C GLU A 19 -1.44 -5.00 6.67
N HIS A 20 -1.22 -4.33 7.79
CA HIS A 20 -2.29 -3.73 8.59
C HIS A 20 -3.07 -2.65 7.82
N ALA A 21 -2.38 -1.74 7.12
CA ALA A 21 -3.02 -0.73 6.28
C ALA A 21 -3.85 -1.38 5.16
N ASN A 22 -3.34 -2.46 4.53
CA ASN A 22 -4.08 -3.21 3.53
C ASN A 22 -5.36 -3.88 4.08
N GLU A 23 -5.31 -4.43 5.29
CA GLU A 23 -6.48 -5.01 5.94
C GLU A 23 -7.55 -3.95 6.23
N ALA A 24 -7.15 -2.78 6.73
CA ALA A 24 -8.06 -1.66 6.96
C ALA A 24 -8.69 -1.15 5.65
N ILE A 25 -7.91 -1.09 4.56
CA ILE A 25 -8.42 -0.73 3.23
C ILE A 25 -9.50 -1.72 2.79
N ARG A 26 -9.24 -3.02 2.88
CA ARG A 26 -10.20 -4.06 2.48
C ARG A 26 -11.47 -3.99 3.34
N ALA A 27 -11.33 -3.82 4.64
CA ALA A 27 -12.47 -3.70 5.54
C ALA A 27 -13.33 -2.47 5.22
N LEU A 28 -12.71 -1.34 4.87
CA LEU A 28 -13.43 -0.15 4.42
C LEU A 28 -14.17 -0.42 3.11
N VAL A 29 -13.49 -0.97 2.10
CA VAL A 29 -14.10 -1.30 0.80
C VAL A 29 -15.26 -2.30 0.93
N ASP A 30 -15.13 -3.30 1.81
CA ASP A 30 -16.17 -4.31 2.03
C ASP A 30 -17.38 -3.72 2.79
N ALA A 31 -17.16 -2.73 3.65
CA ALA A 31 -18.22 -2.03 4.38
C ALA A 31 -18.90 -0.96 3.52
N SER A 32 -18.15 -0.33 2.61
CA SER A 32 -18.64 0.71 1.72
C SER A 32 -19.38 0.12 0.52
N GLY A 33 -20.44 0.79 0.08
CA GLY A 33 -21.22 0.41 -1.08
C GLY A 33 -20.60 0.89 -2.40
N GLN A 34 -21.43 0.99 -3.43
CA GLN A 34 -21.00 1.50 -4.74
C GLN A 34 -20.77 3.02 -4.74
N ASP A 35 -21.48 3.75 -3.88
CA ASP A 35 -21.34 5.20 -3.68
C ASP A 35 -20.71 5.45 -2.30
N TRP A 36 -19.59 6.16 -2.31
CA TRP A 36 -18.81 6.44 -1.11
C TRP A 36 -19.13 7.84 -0.61
N SER A 37 -19.25 8.00 0.71
CA SER A 37 -19.29 9.31 1.33
C SER A 37 -17.94 10.03 1.21
N GLU A 38 -17.95 11.35 1.37
CA GLU A 38 -16.72 12.16 1.43
C GLU A 38 -15.79 11.69 2.55
N VAL A 39 -16.34 11.23 3.68
CA VAL A 39 -15.58 10.73 4.83
C VAL A 39 -14.91 9.40 4.52
N GLU A 40 -15.63 8.46 3.89
CA GLU A 40 -15.06 7.17 3.47
C GLU A 40 -13.96 7.37 2.43
N SER A 41 -14.17 8.28 1.48
CA SER A 41 -13.17 8.63 0.46
C SER A 41 -11.90 9.21 1.09
N ALA A 42 -12.05 10.18 2.00
CA ALA A 42 -10.90 10.76 2.72
C ALA A 42 -10.18 9.72 3.59
N THR A 43 -10.93 8.81 4.22
CA THR A 43 -10.34 7.72 5.02
C THR A 43 -9.52 6.77 4.15
N TYR A 44 -10.03 6.43 2.96
CA TYR A 44 -9.32 5.58 2.00
C TYR A 44 -8.04 6.23 1.50
N GLU A 45 -8.06 7.53 1.20
CA GLU A 45 -6.86 8.27 0.78
C GLU A 45 -5.77 8.24 1.86
N VAL A 46 -6.13 8.44 3.14
CA VAL A 46 -5.18 8.34 4.25
C VAL A 46 -4.58 6.94 4.34
N LEU A 47 -5.41 5.89 4.29
CA LEU A 47 -4.94 4.51 4.35
C LEU A 47 -4.01 4.16 3.18
N LEU A 48 -4.28 4.69 1.97
CA LEU A 48 -3.39 4.52 0.81
C LEU A 48 -2.04 5.20 1.01
N ILE A 49 -2.00 6.39 1.61
CA ILE A 49 -0.75 7.09 1.93
C ILE A 49 0.05 6.31 2.97
N GLU A 50 -0.61 5.82 4.03
CA GLU A 50 0.03 5.03 5.08
C GLU A 50 0.60 3.72 4.52
N TRP A 51 -0.17 3.04 3.67
CA TRP A 51 0.29 1.85 2.98
C TRP A 51 1.49 2.14 2.06
N ALA A 52 1.43 3.23 1.28
CA ALA A 52 2.52 3.65 0.41
C ALA A 52 3.79 4.01 1.22
N ALA A 53 3.63 4.66 2.37
CA ALA A 53 4.75 4.97 3.26
C ALA A 53 5.35 3.69 3.87
N ALA A 54 4.51 2.75 4.28
CA ALA A 54 4.95 1.49 4.89
C ALA A 54 5.60 0.53 3.87
N THR A 55 5.24 0.60 2.59
CA THR A 55 5.83 -0.22 1.52
C THR A 55 7.13 0.34 0.95
N ARG A 56 7.37 1.64 1.06
CA ARG A 56 8.60 2.28 0.55
C ARG A 56 9.81 2.15 1.48
N GLY A 57 9.67 1.55 2.66
CA GLY A 57 10.80 1.16 3.52
C GLY A 57 11.55 2.31 4.21
N GLY A 58 11.01 3.53 4.25
CA GLY A 58 11.67 4.70 4.86
C GLY A 58 11.31 6.00 4.14
N PRO A 59 11.71 7.18 4.69
CA PRO A 59 11.18 8.49 4.32
C PRO A 59 11.76 9.00 3.00
N ASP A 60 11.43 8.36 1.89
CA ASP A 60 11.74 8.92 0.58
C ASP A 60 10.60 9.85 0.14
N ILE A 61 10.91 11.13 0.28
CA ILE A 61 10.20 12.30 -0.22
C ILE A 61 9.65 12.00 -1.61
N ILE A 62 8.34 12.10 -1.77
CA ILE A 62 7.72 12.14 -3.10
C ILE A 62 8.10 13.50 -3.71
N GLU A 63 9.15 13.52 -4.51
CA GLU A 63 9.49 14.67 -5.33
C GLU A 63 8.39 14.83 -6.39
N ALA A 64 7.61 15.90 -6.27
CA ALA A 64 6.60 16.26 -7.26
C ALA A 64 7.32 16.73 -8.53
N ALA A 65 7.15 15.97 -9.62
CA ALA A 65 7.63 16.30 -10.96
C ALA A 65 6.63 17.18 -11.71
#